data_AF-A0A3D2I121-F1
#
_entry.id   AF-A0A3D2I121-F1
#
_cell.length_a   1.000
_cell.length_b   1.000
_cell.length_c   1.000
_cell.angle_alpha   90.00
_cell.angle_beta   90.00
_cell.angle_gamma   90.00
#
_symmetry.space_group_name_H-M   'P 1'
#
loop_
_entity.id
_entity.type
_entity.pdbx_description
1 polymer ?
#
loop_
_entity_poly.entity_id
_entity_poly.type
_entity_poly.pdbx_seq_one_letter_code
_entity_poly.pdbx_strand_id
1 'polypeptide(L)' 'MSLVPYVVEQTSRGERSYDIFSRLLNDRIIFLSEEVNDTT' A
#
# COMPACT_ATOMS: atom_id res chain seq x y z
N MET A 1 4.47 15.69 4.88
CA MET A 1 4.08 14.29 5.18
C MET A 1 2.57 14.18 5.07
N SER A 2 2.06 13.68 3.94
CA SER A 2 0.65 13.27 3.88
C SER A 2 0.50 11.97 4.67
N LEU A 3 -0.45 11.91 5.59
CA LEU A 3 -0.75 10.69 6.32
C LEU A 3 -1.29 9.65 5.31
N VAL A 4 -0.58 8.55 5.11
CA VAL A 4 -1.07 7.45 4.26
C VAL A 4 -2.13 6.68 5.05
N PRO A 5 -3.35 6.50 4.52
CA PRO A 5 -4.39 5.78 5.22
C PRO A 5 -4.03 4.29 5.35
N TYR A 6 -4.37 3.71 6.50
CA TYR A 6 -4.26 2.29 6.75
C TYR A 6 -5.62 1.61 6.54
N VAL A 7 -5.58 0.37 6.06
CA VAL A 7 -6.76 -0.47 5.82
C VAL A 7 -6.62 -1.72 6.68
N VAL A 8 -7.72 -2.12 7.32
CA VAL A 8 -7.80 -3.36 8.10
C VAL A 8 -8.50 -4.39 7.23
N GLU A 9 -7.83 -5.52 6.98
CA GLU A 9 -8.44 -6.66 6.30
C GLU A 9 -8.69 -7.79 7.30
N GLN A 10 -9.92 -8.31 7.30
CA GLN A 10 -10.25 -9.56 7.98
C GLN A 10 -9.86 -10.76 7.12
N THR A 11 -8.84 -11.50 7.57
CA THR A 11 -8.52 -12.82 7.04
C THR A 11 -9.09 -13.90 7.96
N SER A 12 -9.28 -15.12 7.45
CA SER A 12 -9.83 -16.25 8.23
C SER A 12 -9.01 -16.64 9.47
N ARG A 13 -7.79 -16.09 9.63
CA ARG A 13 -6.91 -16.29 10.79
C ARG A 13 -6.74 -15.04 11.66
N GLY A 14 -7.41 -13.92 11.35
CA GLY A 14 -7.38 -12.69 12.13
C GLY A 14 -7.41 -11.41 11.31
N GLU A 15 -7.36 -10.27 12.00
CA GLU A 15 -7.28 -8.94 11.39
C GLU A 15 -5.83 -8.55 11.12
N ARG A 16 -5.52 -8.14 9.89
CA ARG A 16 -4.20 -7.63 9.54
C ARG A 16 -4.34 -6.23 8.96
N SER A 17 -3.66 -5.28 9.57
CA SER A 17 -3.58 -3.91 9.09
C SER A 17 -2.44 -3.77 8.10
N TYR A 18 -2.72 -3.11 6.99
CA TYR A 18 -1.73 -2.74 5.97
C TYR A 18 -1.97 -1.30 5.57
N ASP A 19 -0.95 -0.64 5.01
CA ASP A 19 -1.17 0.62 4.31
C ASP A 19 -1.93 0.38 3.00
N ILE A 20 -2.59 1.42 2.50
CA ILE A 20 -3.34 1.36 1.24
C ILE A 20 -2.44 0.88 0.08
N PHE A 21 -1.16 1.26 0.08
CA PHE A 21 -0.21 0.91 -0.97
C PHE A 21 0.17 -0.58 -0.94
N SER A 22 0.44 -1.18 0.22
CA SER A 22 0.69 -2.63 0.28
C SER A 22 -0.54 -3.45 -0.08
N ARG A 23 -1.74 -2.95 0.25
CA ARG A 23 -2.99 -3.58 -0.19
C ARG A 23 -3.08 -3.63 -1.71
N LEU A 24 -2.79 -2.52 -2.38
CA LEU A 24 -2.81 -2.42 -3.83
C LEU A 24 -1.68 -3.22 -4.50
N LEU A 25 -0.49 -3.28 -3.88
CA LEU A 25 0.61 -4.11 -4.35
C LEU A 25 0.30 -5.61 -4.31
N ASN A 26 -0.47 -6.08 -3.31
CA ASN A 26 -0.96 -7.46 -3.29
C ASN A 26 -1.84 -7.78 -4.51
N ASP A 27 -2.63 -6.81 -4.96
CA ASP A 27 -3.44 -6.90 -6.19
C ASP A 27 -2.61 -6.64 -7.47
N ARG A 28 -1.28 -6.51 -7.34
CA ARG A 28 -0.32 -6.18 -8.40
C ARG A 28 -0.56 -4.80 -9.05
N ILE A 29 -1.11 -3.86 -8.28
CA ILE A 29 -1.33 -2.48 -8.70
C ILE A 29 -0.20 -1.61 -8.13
N ILE A 30 0.55 -0.95 -9.01
CA ILE A 30 1.67 -0.07 -8.65
C ILE A 30 1.27 1.37 -8.99
N PHE A 31 1.39 2.27 -8.02
CA PHE A 31 1.16 3.70 -8.22
C PHE A 31 2.49 4.43 -8.43
N LEU A 32 2.54 5.25 -9.46
CA LEU A 32 3.66 6.13 -9.75
C LEU A 32 3.19 7.58 -9.57
N SER A 33 3.37 8.11 -8.38
CA SER A 33 2.90 9.45 -8.00
C SER A 33 3.92 10.55 -8.23
N GLU A 34 5.19 10.20 -8.37
CA GLU A 34 6.31 11.12 -8.52
C GLU A 34 6.98 10.96 -9.88
N GLU A 35 7.82 11.94 -10.22
CA GLU A 35 8.62 11.89 -11.44
C GLU A 35 9.55 10.68 -11.43
N VAL A 36 9.69 10.02 -12.59
CA VAL A 36 10.54 8.84 -12.72
C VAL A 36 11.99 9.29 -12.64
N ASN A 37 12.59 9.08 -11.47
CA ASN A 37 13.98 9.39 -11.21
C ASN A 37 14.72 8.07 -10.95
N ASP A 38 15.92 7.94 -11.51
CA ASP A 38 16.87 6.91 -11.06
C ASP A 38 17.40 7.35 -9.69
N THR A 39 16.68 6.97 -8.64
CA THR A 39 17.17 7.13 -7.26
C THR A 39 18.33 6.16 -7.07
N THR A 40 19.55 6.63 -7.35
CA THR A 40 20.81 5.93 -7.04
C THR A 40 21.07 5.86 -5.54
#